data_AF-A0A7V3SSY9-F1
#
_entry.id   AF-A0A7V3SSY9-F1
#
_cell.length_a   1.000
_cell.length_b   1.000
_cell.length_c   1.000
_cell.angle_alpha   90.00
_cell.angle_beta   90.00
_cell.angle_gamma   90.00
#
_symmetry.space_group_name_H-M   'P 1'
#
loop_
_entity.id
_entity.type
_entity.pdbx_description
1 polymer ?
#
loop_
_entity_poly.entity_id
_entity_poly.type
_entity_poly.pdbx_seq_one_letter_code
_entity_poly.pdbx_strand_id
1 'polypeptide(L)'
;GNKIMLTLGYSHPIEFNLPEGIKASVDQKQTQITLTGIDKQKLGQVAASLRALRAPDAYKGKGVRYSQERLKLKVGKAGKK
;
A
#
# COMPACT_ATOMS: atom_id res chain seq x y z
N GLY A 1 -0.28 -20.35 2.65
CA GLY A 1 0.97 -19.59 2.77
C GLY A 1 0.61 -18.13 3.01
N ASN A 2 1.16 -17.52 4.06
CA ASN A 2 0.87 -16.13 4.46
C ASN A 2 1.79 -15.11 3.77
N LYS A 3 2.02 -15.29 2.47
CA LYS A 3 2.82 -14.37 1.65
C LYS A 3 1.89 -13.59 0.73
N ILE A 4 2.07 -12.28 0.68
CA ILE A 4 1.42 -11.42 -0.31
C ILE A 4 2.46 -11.07 -1.37
N MET A 5 2.12 -11.28 -2.63
CA MET A 5 2.93 -10.81 -3.75
C MET A 5 2.36 -9.49 -4.28
N LEU A 6 3.20 -8.45 -4.32
CA LEU A 6 2.80 -7.10 -4.71
C LEU A 6 3.53 -6.65 -5.97
N THR A 7 2.76 -6.30 -7.00
CA THR A 7 3.26 -5.78 -8.28
C THR A 7 3.18 -4.26 -8.30
N LEU A 8 4.07 -3.61 -7.55
CA LEU A 8 4.07 -2.15 -7.39
C LEU A 8 4.81 -1.41 -8.52
N GLY A 9 4.88 -1.98 -9.73
CA GLY A 9 5.56 -1.37 -10.88
C GLY A 9 7.08 -1.35 -10.81
N TYR A 10 7.67 -2.19 -9.96
CA TYR A 10 9.09 -2.54 -9.99
C TYR A 10 9.32 -3.68 -11.00
N SER A 11 10.57 -3.88 -11.41
CA SER A 11 10.94 -4.92 -12.40
C SER A 11 10.68 -6.35 -11.92
N HIS A 12 10.62 -6.58 -10.61
CA HIS A 12 10.27 -7.86 -10.01
C HIS A 12 9.15 -7.68 -8.97
N PRO A 13 8.31 -8.70 -8.76
CA PRO A 13 7.29 -8.66 -7.73
C PRO A 13 7.93 -8.66 -6.34
N ILE A 14 7.34 -7.92 -5.40
CA ILE A 14 7.80 -7.88 -4.01
C ILE A 14 6.98 -8.88 -3.21
N GLU A 15 7.67 -9.84 -2.59
CA GLU A 15 7.07 -10.75 -1.60
C GLU A 15 7.06 -10.11 -0.22
N PHE A 16 5.89 -10.02 0.40
CA PHE A 16 5.71 -9.57 1.76
C PHE A 16 5.22 -10.72 2.65
N ASN A 17 6.03 -11.07 3.64
CA ASN A 17 5.67 -12.11 4.62
C ASN A 17 4.82 -11.47 5.73
N LEU A 18 3.59 -11.95 5.90
CA LEU A 18 2.74 -11.51 7.00
C LEU A 18 3.19 -12.19 8.31
N PRO A 19 3.34 -11.44 9.41
CA PRO A 19 3.61 -12.01 10.72
C PRO A 19 2.39 -12.79 11.24
N GLU A 20 2.64 -13.72 12.16
CA GLU A 20 1.59 -14.56 12.74
C GLU A 20 0.50 -13.74 13.42
N GLY A 21 -0.76 -14.15 13.22
CA GLY A 21 -1.93 -13.46 13.77
C GLY A 21 -2.46 -12.30 12.93
N ILE A 22 -1.83 -11.97 11.81
CA ILE A 22 -2.34 -10.99 10.83
C ILE A 22 -2.74 -11.71 9.55
N LYS A 23 -4.00 -11.51 9.15
CA LYS A 23 -4.57 -11.98 7.88
C LYS A 23 -4.71 -10.80 6.93
N ALA A 24 -4.30 -10.99 5.68
CA ALA A 24 -4.57 -10.04 4.62
C ALA A 24 -5.55 -10.65 3.62
N SER A 25 -6.60 -9.91 3.30
CA SER A 25 -7.50 -10.22 2.21
C SER A 25 -7.26 -9.22 1.09
N VAL A 26 -7.03 -9.73 -0.12
CA VAL A 26 -6.92 -8.90 -1.32
C VAL A 26 -8.27 -8.93 -2.02
N ASP A 27 -8.83 -7.76 -2.31
CA ASP A 27 -10.10 -7.67 -3.03
C ASP A 27 -9.95 -8.17 -4.48
N GLN A 28 -11.06 -8.59 -5.07
CA GLN A 28 -11.10 -9.11 -6.46
C GLN A 28 -10.53 -8.12 -7.48
N LYS A 29 -10.64 -6.81 -7.21
CA LYS A 29 -10.10 -5.75 -8.06
C LYS A 29 -8.59 -5.52 -7.87
N GLN A 30 -7.91 -6.30 -7.02
CA GLN A 30 -6.47 -6.24 -6.71
C GLN A 30 -5.94 -4.83 -6.35
N THR A 31 -6.84 -3.93 -5.95
CA THR A 31 -6.55 -2.51 -5.69
C THR A 31 -6.69 -2.13 -4.22
N GLN A 32 -7.28 -3.03 -3.42
CA GLN A 32 -7.51 -2.86 -2.00
C GLN A 32 -7.00 -4.08 -1.25
N ILE A 33 -6.32 -3.82 -0.13
CA ILE A 33 -5.77 -4.84 0.76
C ILE A 33 -6.38 -4.56 2.13
N THR A 34 -7.17 -5.50 2.63
CA THR A 34 -7.78 -5.44 3.95
C THR A 34 -6.95 -6.27 4.92
N LEU A 35 -6.35 -5.62 5.91
CA LEU A 35 -5.61 -6.28 6.99
C LEU A 35 -6.54 -6.49 8.18
N THR A 36 -6.57 -7.70 8.71
CA THR A 36 -7.30 -8.07 9.93
C THR A 36 -6.35 -8.76 10.90
N GLY A 37 -6.49 -8.49 12.18
CA GLY A 37 -5.59 -9.04 13.20
C GLY A 37 -6.07 -8.70 14.59
N ILE A 38 -5.56 -9.46 15.57
CA ILE A 38 -5.92 -9.34 16.98
C ILE A 38 -5.19 -8.15 17.64
N ASP A 39 -3.93 -7.94 17.26
CA ASP A 39 -3.05 -6.90 17.82
C ASP A 39 -2.99 -5.66 16.92
N LYS A 40 -3.44 -4.52 17.46
CA LYS A 40 -3.45 -3.23 16.76
C LYS A 40 -2.05 -2.69 16.47
N GLN A 41 -1.06 -2.94 17.33
CA GLN A 41 0.30 -2.43 17.14
C GLN A 41 0.95 -3.14 15.96
N LYS A 42 0.90 -4.48 15.95
CA LYS A 42 1.41 -5.27 14.83
C LYS A 42 0.69 -4.96 13.53
N LEU A 43 -0.63 -4.78 13.57
CA LEU A 43 -1.43 -4.43 12.39
C LEU A 43 -1.02 -3.07 11.81
N GLY A 44 -0.84 -2.07 12.67
CA GLY A 44 -0.34 -0.76 12.27
C GLY A 44 1.08 -0.82 11.67
N GLN A 45 1.97 -1.59 12.29
CA GLN A 45 3.34 -1.78 11.81
C GLN A 45 3.38 -2.45 10.43
N VAL A 46 2.59 -3.51 10.23
CA VAL A 46 2.47 -4.17 8.92
C VAL A 46 1.92 -3.21 7.87
N ALA A 47 0.87 -2.45 8.21
CA ALA A 47 0.29 -1.48 7.29
C ALA A 47 1.29 -0.37 6.92
N ALA A 48 2.09 0.09 7.89
CA ALA A 48 3.17 1.06 7.65
C ALA A 48 4.28 0.48 6.76
N SER A 49 4.70 -0.77 7.00
CA SER A 49 5.69 -1.44 6.16
C SER A 49 5.22 -1.59 4.71
N LEU A 50 3.95 -1.95 4.50
CA LEU A 50 3.35 -2.01 3.15
C LEU A 50 3.33 -0.66 2.45
N ARG A 51 3.03 0.42 3.19
CA ARG A 51 3.06 1.78 2.66
C ARG A 51 4.49 2.20 2.29
N ALA A 52 5.48 1.83 3.10
CA ALA A 52 6.88 2.17 2.86
C ALA A 52 7.44 1.57 1.56
N LEU A 53 6.91 0.42 1.11
CA LEU A 53 7.32 -0.21 -0.16
C LEU A 53 7.14 0.73 -1.36
N ARG A 54 6.03 1.47 -1.42
CA ARG A 54 5.79 2.48 -2.44
C ARG A 54 4.90 3.58 -1.89
N ALA A 55 5.53 4.58 -1.30
CA ALA A 55 4.82 5.75 -0.80
C ALA A 55 4.08 6.48 -1.95
N PRO A 56 2.92 7.11 -1.66
CA PRO A 56 2.16 7.83 -2.67
C PRO A 56 2.92 9.07 -3.15
N ASP A 57 3.03 9.21 -4.46
CA ASP A 57 3.69 10.34 -5.12
C ASP A 57 2.94 11.66 -4.87
N ALA A 58 3.69 12.75 -4.64
CA ALA A 58 3.16 14.10 -4.44
C ALA A 58 2.46 14.71 -5.67
N TYR A 59 2.63 14.18 -6.88
CA TYR A 59 1.99 14.71 -8.09
C TYR A 59 0.78 13.89 -8.51
N LYS A 60 0.97 12.58 -8.73
CA LYS A 60 -0.10 11.69 -9.24
C LYS A 60 -0.81 10.90 -8.14
N GLY A 61 -0.33 10.94 -6.90
CA GLY A 61 -0.87 10.15 -5.80
C GLY A 61 -0.74 8.64 -6.00
N LYS A 62 0.13 8.19 -6.92
CA LYS A 62 0.32 6.77 -7.23
C LYS A 62 1.20 6.13 -6.16
N GLY A 63 0.75 5.02 -5.58
CA GLY A 63 1.44 4.29 -4.53
C GLY A 63 0.44 3.61 -3.59
N VAL A 64 0.94 3.06 -2.49
CA VAL A 64 0.13 2.45 -1.43
C VAL A 64 -0.31 3.55 -0.47
N ARG A 65 -1.62 3.69 -0.27
CA ARG A 65 -2.22 4.70 0.62
C ARG A 65 -3.26 4.07 1.53
N TYR A 66 -3.61 4.74 2.62
CA TYR A 66 -4.75 4.34 3.41
C TYR A 66 -6.07 4.75 2.73
N SER A 67 -7.14 4.00 2.98
CA SER A 67 -8.41 4.15 2.26
C SER A 67 -9.05 5.54 2.36
N GLN A 68 -8.88 6.22 3.49
CA GLN A 68 -9.48 7.54 3.78
C GLN A 68 -8.44 8.68 3.81
N GLU A 69 -7.23 8.46 3.31
CA GLU A 69 -6.17 9.47 3.36
C GLU A 69 -6.31 10.52 2.24
N ARG A 70 -6.37 11.79 2.64
CA ARG A 70 -6.36 12.92 1.71
C ARG A 70 -4.93 13.30 1.34
N LEU A 71 -4.52 12.97 0.11
CA LEU A 71 -3.21 13.34 -0.43
C LEU A 71 -3.19 14.81 -0.89
N LYS A 72 -2.20 15.57 -0.43
CA LYS A 72 -1.92 16.92 -0.95
C LYS A 72 -1.12 16.78 -2.24
N LEU A 73 -1.83 16.87 -3.37
CA LEU A 73 -1.20 16.79 -4.69
C LEU A 73 -0.68 18.16 -5.12
N LYS A 74 0.57 18.21 -5.57
CA LYS A 74 1.14 19.36 -6.26
C LYS A 74 0.67 19.35 -7.70
N VAL A 75 0.41 20.54 -8.24
CA VAL A 75 0.16 20.71 -9.67
C VAL A 75 1.36 20.16 -10.44
N GLY A 76 1.08 19.31 -11.44
CA GLY A 76 2.08 18.73 -12.33
C GLY A 76 2.68 19.79 -13.26
N LYS A 77 3.23 19.37 -14.41
CA LYS A 77 3.80 20.33 -15.38
C LYS A 77 2.78 21.42 -15.69
N ALA A 78 3.09 22.64 -15.23
CA ALA A 78 2.44 23.86 -15.67
C ALA A 78 2.91 24.11 -17.11
N GLY A 79 2.34 23.38 -18.06
CA GLY A 79 2.34 23.77 -19.45
C GLY A 79 1.49 25.02 -19.55
N LYS A 80 2.09 26.18 -19.28
CA LYS A 80 1.51 27.46 -19.66
C LYS A 80 1.48 27.48 -21.18
N LYS A 81 0.30 27.25 -21.76
CA LYS A 81 -0.14 27.95 -22.96
C LYS A 81 -1.30 28.83 -22.53
#